data_AF-A0A1C6JTF0-F1
#
_entry.id   AF-A0A1C6JTF0-F1
#
_cell.length_a   1.000
_cell.length_b   1.000
_cell.length_c   1.000
_cell.angle_alpha   90.00
_cell.angle_beta   90.00
_cell.angle_gamma   90.00
#
_symmetry.space_group_name_H-M   'P 1'
#
loop_
_entity.id
_entity.type
_entity.pdbx_description
1 polymer ?
#
loop_
_entity_poly.entity_id
_entity_poly.type
_entity_poly.pdbx_seq_one_letter_code
_entity_poly.pdbx_strand_id
1 'polypeptide(L)'
;MSQEAVNRSMQTCGTYVKNKKSKNQQVLYVKMFGDFSLKYQGRSLIAKKKKETQFALVLQLIFHSGEEGISREHLEKVLFGERTLDDANHAIHRPDL
;
A
#
# COMPACT_ATOMS: atom_id res chain seq x y z
N MET A 1 59.60 -41.94 19.27
CA MET A 1 58.98 -40.85 18.49
C MET A 1 57.73 -41.42 17.85
N SER A 2 56.61 -41.28 18.54
CA SER A 2 55.34 -41.92 18.16
C SER A 2 54.45 -40.90 17.44
N GLN A 3 53.84 -41.37 16.37
CA GLN A 3 52.90 -40.65 15.52
C GLN A 3 51.70 -40.17 16.34
N GLU A 4 51.24 -38.94 16.09
CA GLU A 4 49.98 -38.44 16.63
C GLU A 4 49.03 -38.11 15.48
N ALA A 5 47.84 -38.68 15.59
CA ALA A 5 46.91 -38.98 14.52
C ALA A 5 45.98 -37.80 14.20
N VAL A 6 45.59 -37.78 12.92
CA VAL A 6 44.34 -37.29 12.33
C VAL A 6 43.34 -36.69 13.32
N ASN A 7 43.15 -35.37 13.25
CA ASN A 7 42.02 -34.70 13.90
C ASN A 7 40.95 -34.37 12.84
N ARG A 8 40.02 -35.31 12.64
CA ARG A 8 38.72 -35.07 12.00
C ARG A 8 37.70 -34.85 13.12
N SER A 9 37.27 -33.61 13.33
CA SER A 9 35.95 -33.36 13.90
C SER A 9 35.25 -32.22 13.17
N MET A 10 34.32 -32.67 12.32
CA MET A 10 33.17 -31.95 11.79
C MET A 10 32.56 -31.01 12.85
N GLN A 11 32.52 -29.69 12.57
CA GLN A 11 31.76 -28.74 13.39
C GLN A 11 30.64 -28.15 12.53
N THR A 12 29.48 -28.81 12.61
CA THR A 12 28.21 -28.21 12.24
C THR A 12 27.82 -27.21 13.33
N CYS A 13 27.66 -25.93 12.99
CA CYS A 13 26.84 -25.03 13.81
C CYS A 13 25.76 -24.47 12.91
N GLY A 14 24.61 -25.17 12.91
CA GLY A 14 23.37 -24.60 12.41
C GLY A 14 23.10 -23.30 13.14
N THR A 15 22.98 -22.21 12.39
CA THR A 15 22.41 -20.99 12.94
C THR A 15 20.96 -21.27 13.26
N TYR A 16 20.68 -21.37 14.55
CA TYR A 16 19.34 -21.39 15.12
C TYR A 16 18.60 -20.15 14.64
N VAL A 17 17.79 -20.27 13.58
CA VAL A 17 16.87 -19.21 13.19
C VAL A 17 15.84 -19.14 14.31
N LYS A 18 16.03 -18.20 15.23
CA LYS A 18 15.00 -17.84 16.21
C LYS A 18 13.79 -17.44 15.38
N ASN A 19 12.82 -18.34 15.28
CA ASN A 19 11.53 -18.07 14.69
C ASN A 19 10.82 -17.12 15.68
N LYS A 20 11.14 -15.83 15.57
CA LYS A 20 10.44 -14.76 16.27
C LYS A 20 9.02 -14.86 15.75
N LYS A 21 8.10 -15.40 16.57
CA LYS A 21 6.66 -15.35 16.29
C LYS A 21 6.33 -13.91 15.92
N SER A 22 6.20 -13.64 14.63
CA SER A 22 5.81 -12.34 14.12
C SER A 22 4.41 -12.13 14.65
N LYS A 23 4.21 -11.10 15.48
CA LYS A 23 2.86 -10.55 15.72
C LYS A 23 2.20 -10.48 14.35
N ASN A 24 1.04 -11.12 14.17
CA ASN A 24 0.34 -11.25 12.88
C ASN A 24 0.48 -9.95 12.07
N GLN A 25 1.44 -9.90 11.15
CA GLN A 25 1.84 -8.65 10.56
C GLN A 25 0.72 -8.26 9.61
N GLN A 26 0.08 -7.14 9.90
CA GLN A 26 -1.02 -6.61 9.10
C GLN A 26 -0.43 -5.96 7.86
N VAL A 27 -0.38 -6.72 6.76
CA VAL A 27 0.22 -6.28 5.51
C VAL A 27 -0.87 -5.87 4.52
N LEU A 28 -0.72 -4.66 3.99
CA LEU A 28 -1.49 -4.12 2.87
C LEU A 28 -0.64 -4.16 1.61
N TYR A 29 -1.11 -4.87 0.58
CA TYR A 29 -0.49 -4.89 -0.73
C TYR A 29 -1.21 -3.92 -1.65
N VAL A 30 -0.44 -3.04 -2.28
CA VAL A 30 -0.92 -2.03 -3.24
C VAL A 30 -0.31 -2.33 -4.61
N LYS A 31 -1.14 -2.41 -5.65
CA LYS A 31 -0.69 -2.48 -7.04
C LYS A 31 -1.09 -1.19 -7.74
N MET A 32 -0.09 -0.43 -8.18
CA MET A 32 -0.29 0.86 -8.86
C MET A 32 -0.33 0.72 -10.39
N PHE A 33 0.48 -0.18 -10.97
CA PHE A 33 0.60 -0.32 -12.42
C PHE A 33 -0.47 -1.23 -13.03
N GLY A 34 -1.09 -0.78 -14.11
CA GLY A 34 -2.25 -1.44 -14.72
C GLY A 34 -3.50 -1.20 -13.87
N ASP A 35 -4.32 -2.24 -13.66
CA ASP A 35 -5.48 -2.11 -12.77
C ASP A 35 -5.04 -1.85 -11.32
N PHE A 36 -5.45 -0.70 -10.77
CA PHE A 36 -5.28 -0.40 -9.36
C PHE A 36 -5.98 -1.47 -8.50
N SER A 37 -5.27 -2.03 -7.53
CA SER A 37 -5.85 -3.00 -6.61
C SER A 37 -5.21 -2.95 -5.23
N LEU A 38 -6.02 -3.28 -4.23
CA LEU A 38 -5.66 -3.24 -2.82
C LEU A 38 -6.02 -4.57 -2.17
N LYS A 39 -5.05 -5.22 -1.53
CA LYS A 39 -5.25 -6.49 -0.81
C LYS A 39 -4.76 -6.40 0.62
N TYR A 40 -5.63 -6.69 1.57
CA TYR A 40 -5.30 -6.75 2.99
C TYR A 40 -5.45 -8.17 3.49
N GLN A 41 -4.37 -8.75 4.04
CA GLN A 41 -4.36 -10.15 4.48
C GLN A 41 -4.89 -11.13 3.42
N GLY A 42 -4.47 -10.92 2.17
CA GLY A 42 -4.91 -11.72 1.01
C GLY A 42 -6.31 -11.42 0.50
N ARG A 43 -7.11 -10.56 1.18
CA ARG A 43 -8.47 -10.20 0.76
C ARG A 43 -8.49 -8.90 -0.02
N SER A 44 -9.17 -8.87 -1.17
CA SER A 44 -9.34 -7.64 -1.96
C SER A 44 -10.21 -6.65 -1.20
N LEU A 45 -9.74 -5.41 -1.02
CA LEU A 45 -10.48 -4.36 -0.33
C LEU A 45 -11.33 -3.50 -1.28
N ILE A 46 -10.93 -3.42 -2.55
CA ILE A 46 -11.68 -2.68 -3.56
C ILE A 46 -12.16 -3.62 -4.66
N ALA A 47 -13.39 -3.38 -5.12
CA ALA A 47 -13.97 -4.10 -6.24
C ALA A 47 -13.34 -3.61 -7.56
N LYS A 48 -13.06 -4.53 -8.47
CA LYS A 48 -12.67 -4.17 -9.83
C LYS A 48 -13.87 -3.49 -10.51
N LYS A 49 -13.72 -2.21 -10.83
CA LYS A 49 -14.70 -1.46 -11.61
C LYS A 49 -14.16 -1.18 -13.01
N LYS A 50 -15.05 -1.07 -13.99
CA LYS A 50 -14.70 -0.77 -15.39
C LYS A 50 -14.11 0.64 -15.58
N LYS A 51 -14.44 1.57 -14.68
CA LYS A 51 -13.89 2.92 -14.63
C LYS A 51 -13.22 3.12 -13.27
N GLU A 52 -12.10 3.84 -13.29
CA GLU A 52 -11.41 4.28 -12.10
C GLU A 52 -12.31 5.22 -11.29
N THR A 53 -12.28 5.10 -9.96
CA THR A 53 -13.11 5.89 -9.05
C THR A 53 -12.29 7.03 -8.47
N GLN A 54 -12.93 8.14 -8.10
CA GLN A 54 -12.26 9.22 -7.35
C GLN A 54 -11.60 8.69 -6.06
N PHE A 55 -12.22 7.70 -5.41
CA PHE A 55 -11.63 7.03 -4.25
C PHE A 55 -10.33 6.29 -4.59
N ALA A 56 -10.26 5.60 -5.73
CA ALA A 56 -9.02 4.96 -6.18
C ALA A 56 -7.92 5.98 -6.46
N LEU A 57 -8.26 7.10 -7.12
CA LEU A 57 -7.34 8.21 -7.38
C LEU A 57 -6.79 8.81 -6.08
N VAL A 58 -7.64 9.04 -5.08
CA VAL A 58 -7.21 9.49 -3.74
C VAL A 58 -6.21 8.53 -3.13
N LEU A 59 -6.53 7.23 -3.11
CA LEU A 59 -5.64 6.23 -2.53
C LEU A 59 -4.31 6.15 -3.27
N GLN A 60 -4.32 6.21 -4.60
CA GLN A 60 -3.10 6.25 -5.39
C GLN A 60 -2.23 7.46 -5.03
N LEU A 61 -2.82 8.66 -4.89
CA LEU A 61 -2.09 9.87 -4.49
C LEU A 61 -1.51 9.75 -3.07
N ILE A 62 -2.29 9.25 -2.12
CA ILE A 62 -1.83 9.04 -0.74
C ILE A 62 -0.66 8.05 -0.71
N PHE A 63 -0.79 6.91 -1.38
CA PHE A 63 0.28 5.90 -1.40
C PHE A 63 1.50 6.34 -2.19
N HIS A 64 1.32 7.14 -3.24
CA HIS A 64 2.43 7.70 -4.01
C HIS A 64 3.25 8.71 -3.19
N SER A 65 2.56 9.53 -2.38
CA SER A 65 3.21 10.57 -1.57
C SER A 65 3.93 10.00 -0.33
N GLY A 66 3.54 8.79 0.11
CA GLY A 66 4.23 8.10 1.19
C GLY A 66 4.28 8.91 2.50
N GLU A 67 5.46 9.02 3.09
CA GLU A 67 5.66 9.73 4.36
C GLU A 67 5.58 11.26 4.21
N GLU A 68 5.84 11.81 3.02
CA GLU A 68 5.74 13.25 2.77
C GLU A 68 4.28 13.73 2.84
N GLY A 69 3.34 12.80 2.60
CA GLY A 69 1.92 13.10 2.56
C GLY A 69 1.54 14.03 1.42
N ILE A 70 0.27 14.41 1.39
CA ILE A 70 -0.28 15.29 0.35
C ILE A 70 -1.15 16.36 0.99
N SER A 71 -0.97 17.61 0.57
CA SER A 71 -1.82 18.70 1.04
C SER A 71 -3.23 18.54 0.49
N ARG A 72 -4.20 19.03 1.25
CA ARG A 72 -5.60 19.00 0.82
C ARG A 72 -5.80 19.79 -0.46
N GLU A 73 -5.18 20.96 -0.60
CA GLU A 73 -5.32 21.78 -1.80
C GLU A 73 -4.79 21.07 -3.05
N HIS A 74 -3.67 20.36 -2.92
CA HIS A 74 -3.11 19.58 -4.02
C HIS A 74 -4.02 18.42 -4.41
N LEU A 75 -4.53 17.69 -3.40
CA LEU A 75 -5.46 16.58 -3.64
C LEU A 75 -6.73 17.05 -4.35
N GLU A 76 -7.33 18.16 -3.90
CA GLU A 76 -8.53 18.73 -4.51
C GLU A 76 -8.27 19.16 -5.96
N LYS A 77 -7.14 19.82 -6.23
CA LYS A 77 -6.77 20.24 -7.59
C LYS A 77 -6.63 19.04 -8.54
N VAL A 78 -6.06 17.93 -8.10
CA VAL A 78 -5.90 16.73 -8.94
C VAL A 78 -7.23 16.01 -9.17
N LEU A 79 -8.12 15.95 -8.17
CA LEU A 79 -9.40 15.25 -8.28
C LEU A 79 -10.48 16.02 -9.04
N PHE A 80 -10.52 17.34 -8.87
CA PHE A 80 -11.61 18.19 -9.38
C PHE A 80 -11.17 19.11 -10.53
N GLY A 81 -9.86 19.31 -10.72
CA GLY A 81 -9.30 20.24 -11.71
C GLY A 81 -9.52 21.70 -11.29
N GLU A 82 -9.60 22.60 -12.28
CA GLU A 82 -9.95 24.02 -12.06
C GLU A 82 -11.46 24.25 -11.86
N ARG A 83 -12.27 23.18 -11.84
CA ARG A 83 -13.70 23.30 -11.51
C ARG A 83 -13.81 23.71 -10.05
N THR A 84 -14.08 24.99 -9.90
CA THR A 84 -14.11 25.80 -8.70
C THR A 84 -14.81 25.14 -7.53
N LEU A 85 -14.16 25.17 -6.37
CA LEU A 85 -14.75 24.90 -5.06
C LEU A 85 -15.95 25.83 -4.73
N ASP A 86 -16.19 26.88 -5.52
CA ASP A 86 -17.41 27.70 -5.45
C ASP A 86 -18.70 26.91 -5.68
N ASP A 87 -18.64 25.76 -6.36
CA ASP A 87 -19.85 24.98 -6.70
C ASP A 87 -20.22 23.93 -5.63
N ALA A 88 -19.45 23.82 -4.54
CA ALA A 88 -19.79 22.93 -3.43
C ALA A 88 -21.09 23.35 -2.71
N ASN A 89 -21.48 24.63 -2.82
CA ASN A 89 -22.71 25.19 -2.24
C ASN A 89 -23.84 25.41 -3.26
N HIS A 90 -23.66 25.08 -4.54
CA HIS A 90 -24.69 25.28 -5.58
C HIS A 90 -25.38 23.98 -6.03
N ALA A 91 -25.15 22.86 -5.31
CA ALA A 91 -25.93 21.63 -5.50
C ALA A 91 -27.35 21.67 -4.88
N ILE A 92 -27.82 22.82 -4.37
CA ILE A 92 -29.20 23.01 -3.92
C ILE A 92 -29.82 24.24 -4.61
N HIS A 93 -29.96 24.19 -5.94
CA HIS A 93 -31.17 24.69 -6.60
C HIS A 93 -31.25 24.16 -8.05
N ARG A 94 -32.06 23.12 -8.26
CA ARG A 94 -32.79 22.97 -9.52
C ARG A 94 -34.26 23.21 -9.18
N PRO A 95 -34.84 24.38 -9.47
CA PRO A 95 -36.26 24.49 -9.71
C PRO A 95 -36.52 23.96 -11.13
N ASP A 96 -37.27 22.87 -11.20
CA ASP A 96 -38.27 22.49 -12.20
C ASP A 96 -37.98 22.74 -13.69
N LEU A 97 -37.78 21.64 -14.42
CA LEU A 97 -38.41 21.32 -15.71
C LEU A 97 -38.30 19.82 -15.97
#